data_AF-A0A948FEZ2-F1
#
_entry.id   AF-A0A948FEZ2-F1
#
_cell.length_a   1.000
_cell.length_b   1.000
_cell.length_c   1.000
_cell.angle_alpha   90.00
_cell.angle_beta   90.00
_cell.angle_gamma   90.00
#
_symmetry.space_group_name_H-M   'P 1'
#
loop_
_entity.id
_entity.type
_entity.pdbx_description
1 polymer ?
#
loop_
_entity_poly.entity_id
_entity_poly.type
_entity_poly.pdbx_seq_one_letter_code
_entity_poly.pdbx_strand_id
1 'polypeptide(L)'
;MENKKNLLFNYEQSLARQLAGRIIDKPAPDIWMIFIPILFVFHIWKVRQYSHAVNAFVENHLTSRRRALEIAFEALQNGNPPTIDLLVEKAGDIPSSAKPLYRKWLSLLVDHYTGLLVASGESHQELKRDCYRDKDSYLQFCHALNESEKAFNAALLPVIEGDQQDIHCILDRINENIAALRFREVEEIFGSAD
;
A
#
# COMPACT_ATOMS: atom_id res chain seq x y z
N MET A 1 3.76 -22.21 -3.91
CA MET A 1 4.18 -20.99 -3.18
C MET A 1 4.27 -19.78 -4.12
N GLU A 2 4.91 -19.91 -5.31
CA GLU A 2 4.96 -18.83 -6.31
C GLU A 2 3.58 -18.27 -6.69
N ASN A 3 2.58 -19.14 -6.91
CA ASN A 3 1.21 -18.69 -7.19
C ASN A 3 0.62 -17.82 -6.06
N LYS A 4 0.90 -18.15 -4.79
CA LYS A 4 0.45 -17.35 -3.64
C LYS A 4 1.17 -16.00 -3.62
N LYS A 5 2.48 -15.97 -3.84
CA LYS A 5 3.25 -14.72 -3.97
C LYS A 5 2.65 -13.81 -5.05
N ASN A 6 2.35 -14.34 -6.22
CA ASN A 6 1.72 -13.57 -7.30
C ASN A 6 0.31 -13.08 -6.92
N LEU A 7 -0.48 -13.92 -6.27
CA LEU A 7 -1.81 -13.55 -5.78
C LEU A 7 -1.73 -12.40 -4.76
N LEU A 8 -0.81 -12.47 -3.79
CA LEU A 8 -0.59 -11.43 -2.78
C LEU A 8 -0.11 -10.12 -3.43
N PHE A 9 0.82 -10.21 -4.38
CA PHE A 9 1.31 -9.03 -5.10
C PHE A 9 0.23 -8.38 -5.97
N ASN A 10 -0.60 -9.17 -6.65
CA ASN A 10 -1.72 -8.68 -7.44
C ASN A 10 -2.76 -7.97 -6.56
N TYR A 11 -3.03 -8.50 -5.37
CA TYR A 11 -3.88 -7.84 -4.39
C TYR A 11 -3.30 -6.48 -3.97
N GLU A 12 -2.02 -6.41 -3.60
CA GLU A 12 -1.37 -5.14 -3.22
C GLU A 12 -1.44 -4.11 -4.35
N GLN A 13 -1.26 -4.55 -5.60
CA GLN A 13 -1.39 -3.68 -6.76
C GLN A 13 -2.83 -3.16 -6.93
N SER A 14 -3.84 -3.99 -6.71
CA SER A 14 -5.24 -3.58 -6.73
C SER A 14 -5.54 -2.56 -5.62
N LEU A 15 -5.07 -2.83 -4.39
CA LEU A 15 -5.23 -1.92 -3.25
C LEU A 15 -4.56 -0.56 -3.53
N ALA A 16 -3.33 -0.56 -4.05
CA ALA A 16 -2.60 0.65 -4.41
C ALA A 16 -3.33 1.48 -5.47
N ARG A 17 -3.91 0.83 -6.49
CA ARG A 17 -4.71 1.50 -7.53
C ARG A 17 -6.00 2.09 -6.97
N GLN A 18 -6.69 1.37 -6.09
CA GLN A 18 -7.89 1.88 -5.42
C GLN A 18 -7.56 3.10 -4.55
N LEU A 19 -6.45 3.04 -3.81
CA LEU A 19 -5.97 4.17 -3.02
C LEU A 19 -5.65 5.36 -3.93
N ALA A 20 -4.87 5.16 -4.99
CA ALA A 20 -4.50 6.19 -5.97
C ALA A 20 -5.73 6.90 -6.56
N GLY A 21 -6.78 6.15 -6.92
CA GLY A 21 -8.02 6.72 -7.46
C GLY A 21 -8.86 7.53 -6.46
N ARG A 22 -8.59 7.40 -5.14
CA ARG A 22 -9.23 8.21 -4.09
C ARG A 22 -8.43 9.47 -3.73
N ILE A 23 -7.13 9.48 -4.01
CA ILE A 23 -6.24 10.60 -3.68
C ILE A 23 -5.90 11.47 -4.89
N ILE A 24 -5.91 10.93 -6.10
CA ILE A 24 -5.59 11.70 -7.31
C ILE A 24 -6.91 12.03 -7.99
N ASP A 25 -7.19 13.32 -8.15
CA ASP A 25 -8.45 13.78 -8.74
C ASP A 25 -8.48 13.46 -10.23
N LYS A 26 -9.47 12.66 -10.64
CA LYS A 26 -9.67 12.34 -12.04
C LYS A 26 -10.14 13.58 -12.79
N PRO A 27 -9.50 13.96 -13.91
CA PRO A 27 -9.96 15.10 -14.70
C PRO A 27 -11.35 14.80 -15.28
N ALA A 28 -12.35 15.57 -14.87
CA ALA A 28 -13.70 15.50 -15.44
C ALA A 28 -13.71 16.10 -16.87
N PRO A 29 -14.44 15.51 -17.81
CA PRO A 29 -14.63 16.10 -19.13
C PRO A 29 -15.55 17.33 -19.01
N ASP A 30 -15.11 18.47 -19.55
CA ASP A 30 -15.96 19.65 -19.67
C ASP A 30 -16.97 19.45 -20.81
N ILE A 31 -18.25 19.72 -20.55
CA ILE A 31 -19.34 19.59 -21.53
C ILE A 31 -19.08 20.44 -22.79
N TRP A 32 -18.36 21.55 -22.63
CA TRP A 32 -17.94 22.44 -23.72
C TRP A 32 -16.94 21.81 -24.70
N MET A 33 -16.28 20.69 -24.34
CA MET A 33 -15.33 20.00 -25.21
C MET A 33 -15.97 19.38 -26.47
N ILE A 34 -17.30 19.20 -26.49
CA ILE A 34 -18.03 18.76 -27.70
C ILE A 34 -17.91 19.80 -28.83
N PHE A 35 -17.83 21.08 -28.47
CA PHE A 35 -17.90 22.19 -29.42
C PHE A 35 -16.52 22.77 -29.79
N ILE A 36 -15.45 22.45 -29.05
CA ILE A 36 -14.13 23.06 -29.23
C ILE A 36 -13.02 21.98 -29.27
N PRO A 37 -12.56 21.58 -30.47
CA PRO A 37 -11.57 20.50 -30.64
C PRO A 37 -10.23 20.72 -29.94
N ILE A 38 -9.80 21.97 -29.72
CA ILE A 38 -8.52 22.30 -29.04
C ILE A 38 -8.56 21.93 -27.55
N LEU A 39 -9.72 22.03 -26.90
CA LEU A 39 -9.89 21.63 -25.48
C LEU A 39 -9.74 20.12 -25.30
N PHE A 40 -10.04 19.32 -26.34
CA PHE A 40 -9.86 17.86 -26.32
C PHE A 40 -8.39 17.46 -26.16
N VAL A 41 -7.47 18.17 -26.84
CA VAL A 41 -6.03 17.94 -26.71
C VAL A 41 -5.55 18.26 -25.30
N PHE A 42 -6.03 19.36 -24.71
CA PHE A 42 -5.72 19.74 -23.32
C PHE A 42 -6.27 18.73 -22.30
N HIS A 43 -7.49 18.23 -22.51
CA HIS A 43 -8.06 17.17 -21.68
C HIS A 43 -7.27 15.86 -21.79
N ILE A 44 -6.88 15.44 -23.00
CA ILE A 44 -5.99 14.28 -23.19
C ILE A 44 -4.68 14.47 -22.43
N TRP A 45 -4.10 15.67 -22.47
CA TRP A 45 -2.88 15.97 -21.72
C TRP A 45 -3.10 15.85 -20.20
N LYS A 46 -4.19 16.40 -19.66
CA LYS A 46 -4.57 16.23 -18.24
C LYS A 46 -4.81 14.76 -17.86
N VAL A 47 -5.47 13.98 -18.72
CA VAL A 47 -5.69 12.54 -18.52
C VAL A 47 -4.36 11.76 -18.52
N ARG A 48 -3.41 12.14 -19.38
CA ARG A 48 -2.05 11.57 -19.36
C ARG A 48 -1.33 11.93 -18.07
N GLN A 49 -1.37 13.19 -17.64
CA GLN A 49 -0.76 13.63 -16.39
C GLN A 49 -1.35 12.90 -15.17
N TYR A 50 -2.68 12.75 -15.11
CA TYR A 50 -3.38 11.93 -14.12
C TYR A 50 -2.85 10.48 -14.13
N SER A 51 -2.77 9.85 -15.30
CA SER A 51 -2.31 8.47 -15.43
C SER A 51 -0.85 8.31 -14.98
N HIS A 52 0.01 9.28 -15.29
CA HIS A 52 1.39 9.30 -14.81
C HIS A 52 1.47 9.43 -13.29
N ALA A 53 0.68 10.34 -12.68
CA ALA A 53 0.64 10.51 -11.23
C ALA A 53 0.15 9.25 -10.51
N VAL A 54 -0.89 8.59 -11.04
CA VAL A 54 -1.41 7.33 -10.51
C VAL A 54 -0.35 6.23 -10.58
N ASN A 55 0.31 6.07 -11.72
CA ASN A 55 1.35 5.04 -11.88
C ASN A 55 2.53 5.29 -10.94
N ALA A 56 3.02 6.54 -10.86
CA ALA A 56 4.12 6.89 -9.96
C ALA A 56 3.76 6.65 -8.49
N PHE A 57 2.54 7.00 -8.06
CA PHE A 57 2.06 6.70 -6.72
C PHE A 57 2.03 5.19 -6.45
N VAL A 58 1.44 4.41 -7.36
CA VAL A 58 1.34 2.95 -7.23
C VAL A 58 2.73 2.31 -7.14
N GLU A 59 3.67 2.71 -7.99
CA GLU A 59 5.04 2.20 -7.97
C GLU A 59 5.75 2.50 -6.64
N ASN A 60 5.64 3.74 -6.15
CA ASN A 60 6.23 4.14 -4.87
C ASN A 60 5.58 3.39 -3.70
N HIS A 61 4.24 3.30 -3.67
CA HIS A 61 3.50 2.61 -2.63
C HIS A 61 3.84 1.11 -2.56
N LEU A 62 4.04 0.48 -3.72
CA LEU A 62 4.35 -0.95 -3.84
C LEU A 62 5.82 -1.28 -3.56
N THR A 63 6.74 -0.33 -3.61
CA THR A 63 8.18 -0.62 -3.53
C THR A 63 8.56 -1.33 -2.23
N SER A 64 8.16 -0.79 -1.08
CA SER A 64 8.45 -1.40 0.23
C SER A 64 7.69 -2.72 0.43
N ARG A 65 6.43 -2.78 -0.01
CA ARG A 65 5.57 -3.98 0.09
C ARG A 65 6.10 -5.14 -0.74
N ARG A 66 6.52 -4.87 -1.98
CA ARG A 66 7.15 -5.86 -2.87
C ARG A 66 8.42 -6.43 -2.23
N ARG A 67 9.29 -5.57 -1.68
CA ARG A 67 10.52 -5.99 -1.01
C ARG A 67 10.25 -6.85 0.22
N ALA A 68 9.27 -6.46 1.05
CA ALA A 68 8.86 -7.24 2.21
C ALA A 68 8.31 -8.62 1.80
N LEU A 69 7.45 -8.67 0.78
CA LEU A 69 6.92 -9.93 0.24
C LEU A 69 8.02 -10.83 -0.33
N GLU A 70 8.98 -10.25 -1.06
CA GLU A 70 10.11 -11.01 -1.62
C GLU A 70 10.95 -11.63 -0.51
N ILE A 71 11.29 -10.86 0.53
CA ILE A 71 12.06 -11.39 1.65
C ILE A 71 11.30 -12.46 2.42
N ALA A 72 10.01 -12.26 2.68
CA ALA A 72 9.18 -13.28 3.33
C ALA A 72 9.17 -14.59 2.52
N PHE A 73 9.11 -14.48 1.20
CA PHE A 73 9.14 -15.61 0.28
C PHE A 73 10.50 -16.31 0.23
N GLU A 74 11.59 -15.56 0.04
CA GLU A 74 12.96 -16.10 0.02
C GLU A 74 13.33 -16.76 1.36
N ALA A 75 12.92 -16.17 2.48
CA ALA A 75 13.10 -16.73 3.81
C ALA A 75 12.46 -18.12 3.94
N LEU A 76 11.21 -18.25 3.48
CA LEU A 76 10.48 -19.52 3.49
C LEU A 76 11.07 -20.55 2.52
N GLN A 77 11.55 -20.14 1.34
CA GLN A 77 12.19 -21.06 0.40
C GLN A 77 13.52 -21.60 0.92
N ASN A 78 14.33 -20.73 1.52
CA ASN A 78 15.68 -21.06 1.95
C ASN A 78 15.75 -21.62 3.38
N GLY A 79 14.63 -21.58 4.13
CA GLY A 79 14.57 -22.00 5.53
C GLY A 79 15.31 -21.07 6.49
N ASN A 80 15.57 -19.82 6.10
CA ASN A 80 16.31 -18.83 6.87
C ASN A 80 15.38 -17.72 7.37
N PRO A 81 15.70 -17.06 8.50
CA PRO A 81 14.90 -15.93 8.98
C PRO A 81 14.97 -14.75 7.98
N PRO A 82 13.86 -14.00 7.80
CA PRO A 82 13.82 -12.85 6.92
C PRO A 82 14.79 -11.76 7.40
N THR A 83 15.66 -11.28 6.49
CA THR A 83 16.68 -10.28 6.84
C THR A 83 16.21 -8.86 6.55
N ILE A 84 15.51 -8.26 7.51
CA ILE A 84 14.93 -6.91 7.39
C ILE A 84 16.01 -5.83 7.39
N ASP A 85 17.08 -6.01 8.16
CA ASP A 85 18.13 -5.00 8.34
C ASP A 85 18.81 -4.65 7.00
N LEU A 86 19.00 -5.64 6.11
CA LEU A 86 19.52 -5.41 4.76
C LEU A 86 18.58 -4.55 3.89
N LEU A 87 17.26 -4.63 4.08
CA LEU A 87 16.33 -3.74 3.37
C LEU A 87 16.42 -2.32 3.88
N VAL A 88 16.53 -2.15 5.19
CA VAL A 88 16.65 -0.82 5.81
C VAL A 88 17.94 -0.15 5.39
N GLU A 89 19.05 -0.89 5.29
CA GLU A 89 20.33 -0.39 4.80
C GLU A 89 20.30 -0.03 3.32
N LYS A 90 19.64 -0.86 2.49
CA LYS A 90 19.46 -0.60 1.04
C LYS A 90 18.39 0.44 0.74
N ALA A 91 17.60 0.85 1.73
CA ALA A 91 16.55 1.83 1.55
C ALA A 91 17.09 3.26 1.58
N GLY A 92 17.83 3.62 0.51
CA GLY A 92 18.17 4.97 0.07
C GLY A 92 18.35 6.08 1.12
N ASP A 93 17.92 7.28 0.75
CA ASP A 93 18.03 8.51 1.56
C ASP A 93 16.91 8.61 2.63
N ILE A 94 16.67 7.53 3.38
CA ILE A 94 15.79 7.60 4.55
C ILE A 94 16.56 8.27 5.70
N PRO A 95 16.02 9.35 6.31
CA PRO A 95 16.61 10.00 7.46
C PRO A 95 16.94 8.99 8.57
N SER A 96 18.07 9.16 9.25
CA SER A 96 18.50 8.25 10.33
C SER A 96 17.43 8.12 11.44
N SER A 97 16.70 9.19 11.72
CA SER A 97 15.56 9.22 12.65
C SER A 97 14.36 8.38 12.20
N ALA A 98 14.16 8.21 10.89
CA ALA A 98 13.05 7.46 10.31
C ALA A 98 13.38 5.96 10.12
N LYS A 99 14.66 5.57 10.10
CA LYS A 99 15.10 4.16 9.92
C LYS A 99 14.50 3.19 10.93
N PRO A 100 14.45 3.47 12.25
CA PRO A 100 13.82 2.58 13.22
C PRO A 100 12.31 2.39 12.97
N LEU A 101 11.62 3.45 12.53
CA LEU A 101 10.19 3.42 12.21
C LEU A 101 9.95 2.61 10.93
N TYR A 102 10.81 2.80 9.92
CA TYR A 102 10.79 2.01 8.70
C TYR A 102 10.98 0.52 8.98
N ARG A 103 11.97 0.17 9.82
CA ARG A 103 12.24 -1.21 10.25
C ARG A 103 11.02 -1.84 10.92
N LYS A 104 10.40 -1.12 11.87
CA LYS A 104 9.19 -1.59 12.57
C LYS A 104 8.06 -1.87 11.59
N TRP A 105 7.81 -0.95 10.67
CA TRP A 105 6.76 -1.10 9.66
C TRP A 105 7.03 -2.27 8.70
N LEU A 106 8.26 -2.41 8.21
CA LEU A 106 8.66 -3.54 7.36
C LEU A 106 8.53 -4.88 8.10
N SER A 107 8.83 -4.92 9.40
CA SER A 107 8.69 -6.15 10.20
C SER A 107 7.24 -6.63 10.19
N LEU A 108 6.28 -5.72 10.43
CA LEU A 108 4.85 -6.05 10.37
C LEU A 108 4.42 -6.56 8.98
N LEU A 109 4.95 -5.97 7.90
CA LEU A 109 4.66 -6.43 6.54
C LEU A 109 5.26 -7.82 6.26
N VAL A 110 6.50 -8.06 6.68
CA VAL A 110 7.17 -9.34 6.49
C VAL A 110 6.43 -10.43 7.27
N ASP A 111 6.11 -10.21 8.54
CA ASP A 111 5.37 -11.15 9.37
C ASP A 111 4.00 -11.48 8.74
N HIS A 112 3.31 -10.45 8.24
CA HIS A 112 2.05 -10.62 7.51
C HIS A 112 2.20 -11.51 6.28
N TYR A 113 3.16 -11.22 5.40
CA TYR A 113 3.34 -11.98 4.18
C TYR A 113 3.83 -13.41 4.46
N THR A 114 4.70 -13.59 5.45
CA THR A 114 5.11 -14.94 5.89
C THR A 114 3.90 -15.74 6.33
N GLY A 115 3.02 -15.16 7.16
CA GLY A 115 1.76 -15.79 7.59
C GLY A 115 0.87 -16.18 6.41
N LEU A 116 0.64 -15.27 5.46
CA LEU A 116 -0.19 -15.55 4.28
C LEU A 116 0.43 -16.57 3.32
N LEU A 117 1.76 -16.64 3.20
CA LEU A 117 2.42 -17.60 2.32
C LEU A 117 2.30 -19.04 2.86
N VAL A 118 2.32 -19.22 4.18
CA VAL A 118 2.14 -20.53 4.84
C VAL A 118 0.67 -20.90 5.05
N ALA A 119 -0.24 -19.93 5.04
CA ALA A 119 -1.68 -20.15 5.23
C ALA A 119 -2.27 -21.10 4.19
N SER A 120 -3.25 -21.91 4.58
CA SER A 120 -4.01 -22.80 3.69
C SER A 120 -5.09 -22.02 2.95
N GLY A 121 -5.06 -22.03 1.62
CA GLY A 121 -6.01 -21.29 0.80
C GLY A 121 -5.49 -21.05 -0.62
N GLU A 122 -6.43 -20.90 -1.56
CA GLU A 122 -6.15 -20.62 -2.97
C GLU A 122 -6.65 -19.23 -3.39
N SER A 123 -7.55 -18.64 -2.60
CA SER A 123 -8.00 -17.25 -2.76
C SER A 123 -7.43 -16.32 -1.68
N HIS A 124 -7.35 -15.03 -1.98
CA HIS A 124 -6.86 -14.02 -1.02
C HIS A 124 -7.67 -13.98 0.28
N GLN A 125 -9.00 -14.18 0.18
CA GLN A 125 -9.88 -14.22 1.34
C GLN A 125 -9.62 -15.47 2.20
N GLU A 126 -9.42 -16.64 1.58
CA GLU A 126 -9.07 -17.86 2.30
C GLU A 126 -7.72 -17.72 3.02
N LEU A 127 -6.70 -17.19 2.34
CA LEU A 127 -5.38 -16.98 2.95
C LEU A 127 -5.48 -16.09 4.20
N LYS A 128 -6.27 -15.01 4.15
CA LYS A 128 -6.47 -14.13 5.30
C LYS A 128 -7.28 -14.79 6.42
N ARG A 129 -8.33 -15.54 6.08
CA ARG A 129 -9.12 -16.30 7.06
C ARG A 129 -8.28 -17.35 7.79
N ASP A 130 -7.45 -18.09 7.08
CA ASP A 130 -6.59 -19.10 7.70
C ASP A 130 -5.45 -18.47 8.52
N CYS A 131 -4.83 -17.40 8.02
CA CYS A 131 -3.75 -16.69 8.70
C CYS A 131 -4.20 -16.01 10.00
N TYR A 132 -5.34 -15.32 10.01
CA TYR A 132 -5.79 -14.51 11.14
C TYR A 132 -6.87 -15.17 12.00
N ARG A 133 -7.58 -16.18 11.46
CA ARG A 133 -8.66 -16.96 12.09
C ARG A 133 -9.93 -16.18 12.43
N ASP A 134 -9.81 -14.97 12.94
CA ASP A 134 -10.93 -14.15 13.38
C ASP A 134 -10.77 -12.67 13.01
N LYS A 135 -11.89 -11.95 13.13
CA LYS A 135 -12.02 -10.53 12.79
C LYS A 135 -11.11 -9.65 13.65
N ASP A 136 -11.02 -9.93 14.95
CA ASP A 136 -10.31 -9.09 15.91
C ASP A 136 -8.79 -9.17 15.68
N SER A 137 -8.28 -10.38 15.45
CA SER A 137 -6.88 -10.64 15.10
C SER A 137 -6.48 -9.88 13.83
N TYR A 138 -7.34 -9.89 12.81
CA TYR A 138 -7.06 -9.15 11.58
C TYR A 138 -7.15 -7.63 11.76
N LEU A 139 -8.13 -7.14 12.53
CA LEU A 139 -8.26 -5.72 12.86
C LEU A 139 -7.06 -5.18 13.64
N GLN A 140 -6.57 -5.93 14.62
CA GLN A 140 -5.39 -5.56 15.40
C GLN A 140 -4.16 -5.41 14.50
N PHE A 141 -3.97 -6.34 13.56
CA PHE A 141 -2.92 -6.22 12.55
C PHE A 141 -3.10 -4.96 11.69
N CYS A 142 -4.30 -4.72 11.13
CA CYS A 142 -4.55 -3.55 10.30
C CYS A 142 -4.26 -2.25 11.05
N HIS A 143 -4.67 -2.16 12.32
CA HIS A 143 -4.39 -1.00 13.17
C HIS A 143 -2.89 -0.82 13.41
N ALA A 144 -2.17 -1.89 13.80
CA ALA A 144 -0.73 -1.83 14.02
C ALA A 144 0.04 -1.42 12.76
N LEU A 145 -0.38 -1.94 11.60
CA LEU A 145 0.21 -1.61 10.31
C LEU A 145 -0.04 -0.14 9.92
N ASN A 146 -1.28 0.34 10.07
CA ASN A 146 -1.65 1.73 9.80
C ASN A 146 -0.85 2.70 10.66
N GLU A 147 -0.79 2.46 11.98
CA GLU A 147 -0.09 3.33 12.91
C GLU A 147 1.42 3.35 12.66
N SER A 148 2.01 2.18 12.34
CA SER A 148 3.44 2.12 12.02
C SER A 148 3.76 2.80 10.68
N GLU A 149 2.91 2.68 9.67
CA GLU A 149 3.05 3.36 8.37
C GLU A 149 2.91 4.87 8.53
N LYS A 150 1.91 5.33 9.29
CA LYS A 150 1.68 6.74 9.62
C LYS A 150 2.87 7.35 10.35
N ALA A 151 3.41 6.68 11.37
CA ALA A 151 4.57 7.14 12.11
C ALA A 151 5.82 7.25 11.21
N PHE A 152 6.05 6.26 10.35
CA PHE A 152 7.14 6.31 9.37
C PHE A 152 6.98 7.49 8.39
N ASN A 153 5.79 7.65 7.79
CA ASN A 153 5.53 8.73 6.85
C ASN A 153 5.68 10.11 7.51
N ALA A 154 5.21 10.29 8.75
CA ALA A 154 5.36 11.53 9.50
C ALA A 154 6.83 11.90 9.74
N ALA A 155 7.70 10.90 9.95
CA ALA A 155 9.14 11.13 10.12
C ALA A 155 9.85 11.54 8.82
N LEU A 156 9.22 11.33 7.66
CA LEU A 156 9.73 11.79 6.36
C LEU A 156 9.33 13.23 6.04
N LEU A 157 8.27 13.77 6.66
CA LEU A 157 7.74 15.10 6.35
C LEU A 157 8.81 16.21 6.36
N PRO A 158 9.73 16.30 7.35
CA PRO A 158 10.70 17.39 7.42
C PRO A 158 11.69 17.42 6.25
N VAL A 159 11.83 16.33 5.49
CA VAL A 159 12.75 16.24 4.35
C VAL A 159 12.04 16.37 3.00
N ILE A 160 10.72 16.49 2.99
CA ILE A 160 9.94 16.68 1.76
C ILE A 160 9.90 18.17 1.43
N GLU A 161 10.40 18.52 0.25
CA GLU A 161 10.30 19.88 -0.30
C GLU A 161 8.85 20.20 -0.69
N GLY A 162 8.36 21.37 -0.25
CA GLY A 162 7.03 21.87 -0.59
C GLY A 162 6.33 22.54 0.59
N ASP A 163 5.10 22.98 0.33
CA ASP A 163 4.24 23.54 1.38
C ASP A 163 3.88 22.45 2.40
N GLN A 164 4.29 22.66 3.65
CA GLN A 164 4.12 21.66 4.69
C GLN A 164 2.65 21.38 4.99
N GLN A 165 1.78 22.39 4.92
CA GLN A 165 0.36 22.23 5.21
C GLN A 165 -0.34 21.38 4.15
N ASP A 166 -0.03 21.60 2.88
CA ASP A 166 -0.53 20.78 1.77
C ASP A 166 -0.02 19.34 1.85
N ILE A 167 1.27 19.15 2.17
CA ILE A 167 1.87 17.81 2.33
C ILE A 167 1.18 17.06 3.49
N HIS A 168 0.97 17.72 4.63
CA HIS A 168 0.25 17.15 5.78
C HIS A 168 -1.18 16.74 5.39
N CYS A 169 -1.92 17.61 4.70
CA CYS A 169 -3.28 17.33 4.25
C CYS A 169 -3.34 16.11 3.30
N ILE A 170 -2.40 16.02 2.35
CA ILE A 170 -2.31 14.88 1.43
C ILE A 170 -1.98 13.60 2.20
N LEU A 171 -1.04 13.65 3.15
CA LEU A 171 -0.65 12.50 3.93
C LEU A 171 -1.80 11.98 4.81
N ASP A 172 -2.55 12.88 5.46
CA ASP A 172 -3.73 12.49 6.24
C ASP A 172 -4.79 11.84 5.34
N ARG A 173 -5.05 12.42 4.17
CA ARG A 173 -5.98 11.82 3.19
C ARG A 173 -5.52 10.43 2.75
N ILE A 174 -4.22 10.19 2.55
CA ILE A 174 -3.69 8.86 2.24
C ILE A 174 -3.96 7.88 3.40
N ASN A 175 -3.62 8.29 4.63
CA ASN A 175 -3.75 7.45 5.83
C ASN A 175 -5.21 7.09 6.13
N GLU A 176 -6.14 8.03 5.99
CA GLU A 176 -7.57 7.80 6.17
C GLU A 176 -8.11 6.83 5.11
N ASN A 177 -7.75 7.03 3.84
CA ASN A 177 -8.25 6.20 2.76
C ASN A 177 -7.73 4.75 2.82
N ILE A 178 -6.46 4.55 3.19
CA ILE A 178 -5.92 3.19 3.35
C ILE A 178 -6.52 2.48 4.56
N ALA A 179 -6.75 3.19 5.67
CA ALA A 179 -7.44 2.65 6.84
C ALA A 179 -8.88 2.23 6.50
N ALA A 180 -9.62 3.07 5.78
CA ALA A 180 -10.98 2.76 5.33
C ALA A 180 -11.04 1.59 4.34
N LEU A 181 -10.05 1.46 3.44
CA LEU A 181 -9.93 0.30 2.55
C LEU A 181 -9.70 -1.00 3.33
N ARG A 182 -8.78 -0.99 4.29
CA ARG A 182 -8.47 -2.14 5.15
C ARG A 182 -9.67 -2.53 6.03
N PHE A 183 -10.37 -1.54 6.60
CA PHE A 183 -11.57 -1.78 7.38
C PHE A 183 -12.69 -2.42 6.55
N ARG A 184 -12.94 -1.92 5.32
CA ARG A 184 -13.91 -2.54 4.42
C ARG A 184 -13.54 -3.98 4.10
N GLU A 185 -12.26 -4.25 3.85
CA GLU A 185 -11.81 -5.61 3.59
C GLU A 185 -12.04 -6.54 4.79
N VAL A 186 -11.82 -6.07 6.02
CA VAL A 186 -12.14 -6.83 7.23
C VAL A 186 -13.61 -7.24 7.22
N GLU A 187 -14.53 -6.32 6.92
CA GLU A 187 -15.96 -6.63 6.83
C GLU A 187 -16.27 -7.58 5.66
N GLU A 188 -15.60 -7.46 4.52
CA GLU A 188 -15.80 -8.37 3.39
C GLU A 188 -15.32 -9.80 3.69
N ILE A 189 -14.28 -9.96 4.50
CA ILE A 189 -13.68 -11.27 4.83
C ILE A 189 -14.30 -11.88 6.09
N PHE A 190 -14.62 -11.09 7.10
CA PHE A 190 -15.06 -11.60 8.40
C PHE A 190 -16.41 -11.04 8.84
N GLY A 191 -17.04 -10.16 8.05
CA GLY A 191 -18.41 -9.73 8.28
C GLY A 191 -19.36 -10.90 8.11
N SER A 192 -20.28 -11.04 9.05
CA SER A 192 -21.37 -12.01 8.97
C SER A 192 -22.20 -11.73 7.71
N ALA A 193 -22.47 -12.77 6.91
CA ALA A 193 -23.68 -12.75 6.09
C ALA A 193 -24.84 -12.91 7.08
N ASP A 194 -25.42 -11.79 7.50
CA ASP A 194 -26.71 -11.79 8.20
C ASP A 194 -27.80 -12.38 7.29
#